data_AF-A0A9E6A6N1-F1
#
_entry.id   AF-A0A9E6A6N1-F1
#
_cell.length_a   1.000
_cell.length_b   1.000
_cell.length_c   1.000
_cell.angle_alpha   90.00
_cell.angle_beta   90.00
_cell.angle_gamma   90.00
#
_symmetry.space_group_name_H-M   'P 1'
#
loop_
_entity.id
_entity.type
_entity.pdbx_description
1 polymer ?
#
loop_
_entity_poly.entity_id
_entity_poly.type
_entity_poly.pdbx_seq_one_letter_code
_entity_poly.pdbx_strand_id
1 'polypeptide(L)'
;MNIKFLLSIIVILTLSACNGGSDGTDQITIPEIIEPEIFKLTEINFVDENLKECILNQNVEYSNEIVDIDCGYNRITFLDGIEYLSSLESLDIKVLDLSTIDLSQNKQLRILKIYGESLTHIDTSFNTLLTELDLSQTNITTLDLTNSLLLDTLTIWGSSLTNLDLTNNLKLKNLYLHNMILSELDLTKNTALTELKIYDPSIITTTSSTISATAEQRIKTVDLSNNTELTSLYIDSPVFNDLDISNNLNLTNLYIDKAPITYLNISKNIKLTDINILSTLLTSIEVTPHTSLTYLTVTDMPITSINLLNNTELQYLNLFKTSIETIDLDSNTLLTTVLLKFNNLNSLSILHNKKIQSLTFSNNNIKNINLVNNTELQKLAFYYTQISSLDTSTNIQLEVLYATSNLLTDIDLFKNKKLKSLQINNNLLTDLDLTNNTELTELRYDYGVNCTGSPCDLKK
;
A
#
# COMPACT_ATOMS: atom_id res chain seq x y z
N MET A 1 43.74 14.43 -13.64
CA MET A 1 43.87 14.17 -15.09
C MET A 1 42.55 13.59 -15.58
N ASN A 2 41.84 14.36 -16.42
CA ASN A 2 40.62 14.05 -17.19
C ASN A 2 39.31 13.82 -16.41
N ILE A 3 38.12 14.32 -16.79
CA ILE A 3 37.63 15.29 -17.81
C ILE A 3 36.11 15.43 -17.51
N LYS A 4 35.53 16.64 -17.69
CA LYS A 4 34.10 16.98 -17.85
C LYS A 4 33.15 16.85 -16.63
N PHE A 5 32.73 18.00 -16.12
CA PHE A 5 31.35 18.48 -16.32
C PHE A 5 31.40 20.01 -16.48
N LEU A 6 31.37 20.48 -17.74
CA LEU A 6 31.01 21.85 -18.06
C LEU A 6 29.49 21.96 -17.86
N LEU A 7 29.04 22.81 -16.93
CA LEU A 7 27.69 23.35 -16.99
C LEU A 7 27.52 24.07 -18.33
N SER A 8 26.83 23.41 -19.27
CA SER A 8 26.49 23.99 -20.57
C SER A 8 25.15 24.71 -20.42
N ILE A 9 25.17 25.95 -19.94
CA ILE A 9 24.01 26.83 -20.05
C ILE A 9 24.01 27.40 -21.48
N ILE A 10 23.18 26.81 -22.34
CA ILE A 10 22.92 27.34 -23.69
C ILE A 10 22.02 28.56 -23.54
N VAL A 11 22.59 29.77 -23.66
CA VAL A 11 21.80 30.98 -23.93
C VAL A 11 21.66 31.11 -25.44
N ILE A 12 20.46 30.86 -25.96
CA ILE A 12 20.10 31.17 -27.35
C ILE A 12 19.93 32.69 -27.44
N LEU A 13 20.99 33.40 -27.85
CA LEU A 13 20.90 34.79 -28.28
C LEU A 13 20.48 34.82 -29.76
N THR A 14 19.20 35.10 -30.03
CA THR A 14 18.77 35.52 -31.37
C THR A 14 19.24 36.94 -31.63
N LEU A 15 20.41 37.09 -32.26
CA LEU A 15 20.87 38.35 -32.84
C LEU A 15 20.13 38.60 -34.15
N SER A 16 19.07 39.42 -34.12
CA SER A 16 18.57 40.10 -35.30
C SER A 16 19.20 41.49 -35.40
N ALA A 17 20.29 41.61 -36.14
CA ALA A 17 20.88 42.90 -36.50
C ALA A 17 20.37 43.35 -37.87
N CYS A 18 19.66 44.48 -37.92
CA CYS A 18 19.92 45.67 -38.76
C CYS A 18 18.68 46.57 -38.85
N ASN A 19 18.70 47.79 -38.27
CA ASN A 19 19.13 49.03 -38.94
C ASN A 19 18.59 50.31 -38.26
N GLY A 20 19.47 51.31 -38.15
CA GLY A 20 19.18 52.70 -37.77
C GLY A 20 19.30 52.92 -36.25
N GLY A 21 20.17 53.76 -35.71
CA GLY A 21 20.77 54.98 -36.24
C GLY A 21 20.46 56.12 -35.26
N SER A 22 21.21 56.19 -34.15
CA SER A 22 21.39 57.40 -33.33
C SER A 22 22.41 57.14 -32.23
N ASP A 23 23.34 58.08 -32.05
CA ASP A 23 24.26 58.16 -30.92
C ASP A 23 23.54 57.96 -29.59
N GLY A 24 23.81 56.83 -28.94
CA GLY A 24 23.39 56.52 -27.59
C GLY A 24 24.35 55.47 -27.05
N THR A 25 25.27 55.87 -26.18
CA THR A 25 26.10 54.94 -25.42
C THR A 25 25.25 54.30 -24.32
N ASP A 26 24.28 53.48 -24.71
CA ASP A 26 23.62 52.59 -23.78
C ASP A 26 24.54 51.39 -23.57
N GLN A 27 25.30 51.43 -22.47
CA GLN A 27 26.00 50.26 -21.97
C GLN A 27 24.94 49.19 -21.69
N ILE A 28 24.88 48.17 -22.55
CA ILE A 28 24.18 46.93 -22.26
C ILE A 28 24.90 46.31 -21.06
N THR A 29 24.33 46.48 -19.86
CA THR A 29 24.76 45.74 -18.67
C THR A 29 24.41 44.28 -18.88
N ILE A 30 25.41 43.47 -19.20
CA ILE A 30 25.31 42.02 -19.16
C ILE A 30 25.08 41.65 -17.68
N PRO A 31 24.01 40.92 -17.32
CA PRO A 31 23.86 40.42 -15.96
C PRO A 31 25.09 39.57 -15.63
N GLU A 32 25.82 39.97 -14.60
CA GLU A 32 26.96 39.22 -14.09
C GLU A 32 26.46 37.83 -13.69
N ILE A 33 26.95 36.79 -14.36
CA ILE A 33 26.69 35.40 -13.97
C ILE A 33 27.56 35.18 -12.72
N ILE A 34 26.96 35.37 -11.55
CA ILE A 34 27.60 35.05 -10.28
C ILE A 34 27.65 33.52 -10.20
N GLU A 35 28.84 32.94 -10.42
CA GLU A 35 29.07 31.53 -10.11
C GLU A 35 28.79 31.31 -8.62
N PRO A 36 28.13 30.20 -8.23
CA PRO A 36 27.84 29.94 -6.83
C PRO A 36 29.14 29.92 -6.03
N GLU A 37 29.16 30.65 -4.92
CA GLU A 37 30.34 30.74 -4.06
C GLU A 37 30.64 29.35 -3.45
N ILE A 38 31.88 28.91 -3.58
CA ILE A 38 32.34 27.58 -3.16
C ILE A 38 33.06 27.72 -1.81
N PHE A 39 32.59 26.96 -0.82
CA PHE A 39 33.14 26.97 0.54
C PHE A 39 33.78 25.63 0.86
N LYS A 40 34.88 25.63 1.61
CA LYS A 40 35.32 24.40 2.27
C LYS A 40 34.31 24.01 3.33
N LEU A 41 33.91 22.74 3.39
CA LEU A 41 32.92 22.28 4.36
C LEU A 41 33.35 22.53 5.81
N THR A 42 34.65 22.52 6.10
CA THR A 42 35.21 22.81 7.42
C THR A 42 35.12 24.29 7.82
N GLU A 43 34.85 25.18 6.88
CA GLU A 43 34.70 26.63 7.12
C GLU A 43 33.24 27.05 7.27
N ILE A 44 32.29 26.17 6.92
CA ILE A 44 30.85 26.40 7.11
C ILE A 44 30.49 26.11 8.57
N ASN A 45 29.78 27.04 9.19
CA ASN A 45 29.29 26.87 10.56
C ASN A 45 27.96 26.11 10.59
N PHE A 46 28.05 24.77 10.57
CA PHE A 46 26.89 23.92 10.84
C PHE A 46 26.62 23.88 12.35
N VAL A 47 25.53 24.50 12.79
CA VAL A 47 25.18 24.62 14.22
C VAL A 47 24.72 23.27 14.80
N ASP A 48 24.03 22.46 14.01
CA ASP A 48 23.57 21.15 14.41
C ASP A 48 24.65 20.08 14.17
N GLU A 49 25.10 19.41 15.24
CA GLU A 49 26.15 18.40 15.12
C GLU A 49 25.69 17.14 14.37
N ASN A 50 24.39 16.80 14.37
CA ASN A 50 23.89 15.67 13.60
C ASN A 50 23.87 15.98 12.09
N LEU A 51 23.48 17.21 11.72
CA LEU A 51 23.56 17.68 10.33
C LEU A 51 25.02 17.73 9.86
N LYS A 52 25.89 18.33 10.67
CA LYS A 52 27.32 18.42 10.40
C LYS A 52 27.98 17.06 10.22
N GLU A 53 27.72 16.12 11.14
CA GLU A 53 28.24 14.75 11.04
C GLU A 53 27.75 14.08 9.75
N CYS A 54 26.46 14.22 9.44
CA CYS A 54 25.88 13.65 8.23
C CYS A 54 26.55 14.18 6.95
N ILE A 55 26.80 15.49 6.86
CA ILE A 55 27.45 16.12 5.71
C ILE A 55 28.93 15.72 5.63
N LEU A 56 29.67 15.81 6.73
CA LEU A 56 31.12 15.54 6.73
C LEU A 56 31.46 14.06 6.48
N ASN A 57 30.54 13.14 6.79
CA ASN A 57 30.71 11.71 6.52
C ASN A 57 30.64 11.35 5.03
N GLN A 58 30.26 12.28 4.15
CA GLN A 58 30.24 12.06 2.70
C GLN A 58 31.64 12.06 2.04
N ASN A 59 32.70 12.39 2.79
CA ASN A 59 34.10 12.39 2.32
C ASN A 59 34.38 13.31 1.12
N VAL A 60 33.73 14.48 1.08
CA VAL A 60 34.02 15.55 0.11
C VAL A 60 34.59 16.79 0.82
N GLU A 61 35.24 17.69 0.10
CA GLU A 61 35.93 18.85 0.70
C GLU A 61 35.12 20.15 0.57
N TYR A 62 34.37 20.30 -0.52
CA TYR A 62 33.73 21.56 -0.91
C TYR A 62 32.20 21.48 -0.98
N SER A 63 31.54 22.61 -0.72
CA SER A 63 30.08 22.72 -0.68
C SER A 63 29.39 22.36 -1.99
N ASN A 64 30.03 22.58 -3.13
CA ASN A 64 29.49 22.25 -4.45
C ASN A 64 29.57 20.75 -4.80
N GLU A 65 30.28 19.96 -3.99
CA GLU A 65 30.36 18.50 -4.16
C GLU A 65 29.20 17.78 -3.44
N ILE A 66 28.52 18.46 -2.51
CA ILE A 66 27.35 17.92 -1.82
C ILE A 66 26.12 18.07 -2.72
N VAL A 67 25.69 16.95 -3.29
CA VAL A 67 24.53 16.87 -4.21
C VAL A 67 23.35 16.13 -3.57
N ASP A 68 23.62 15.24 -2.63
CA ASP A 68 22.61 14.42 -1.95
C ASP A 68 22.90 14.41 -0.44
N ILE A 69 21.88 14.57 0.37
CA ILE A 69 21.96 14.48 1.82
C ILE A 69 20.85 13.54 2.27
N ASP A 70 21.22 12.36 2.75
CA ASP A 70 20.33 11.43 3.43
C ASP A 70 20.69 11.33 4.92
N CYS A 71 19.94 12.08 5.73
CA CYS A 71 20.02 12.07 7.18
C CYS A 71 18.66 11.72 7.81
N GLY A 72 17.80 10.94 7.13
CA GLY A 72 16.42 10.68 7.57
C GLY A 72 16.27 10.04 8.96
N TYR A 73 17.34 9.41 9.47
CA TYR A 73 17.39 8.85 10.84
C TYR A 73 17.91 9.83 11.89
N ASN A 74 18.56 10.90 11.45
CA ASN A 74 19.20 11.88 12.32
C ASN A 74 18.15 12.89 12.79
N ARG A 75 18.26 13.28 14.05
CA ARG A 75 17.32 14.18 14.71
C ARG A 75 17.82 15.60 14.63
N ILE A 76 17.54 16.28 13.52
CA ILE A 76 18.05 17.62 13.23
C ILE A 76 17.20 18.67 13.96
N THR A 77 17.88 19.61 14.62
CA THR A 77 17.30 20.70 15.42
C THR A 77 17.56 22.08 14.81
N PHE A 78 18.62 22.21 14.00
CA PHE A 78 18.94 23.44 13.24
C PHE A 78 19.41 23.08 11.83
N LEU A 79 19.10 23.94 10.86
CA LEU A 79 19.54 23.79 9.46
C LEU A 79 20.60 24.82 9.02
N ASP A 80 21.06 25.68 9.94
CA ASP A 80 22.14 26.64 9.67
C ASP A 80 23.34 25.96 9.00
N GLY A 81 23.80 26.54 7.90
CA GLY A 81 24.86 26.01 7.06
C GLY A 81 24.35 25.35 5.77
N ILE A 82 23.08 24.93 5.71
CA ILE A 82 22.49 24.31 4.50
C ILE A 82 22.46 25.29 3.32
N GLU A 83 22.36 26.59 3.58
CA GLU A 83 22.28 27.66 2.59
C GLU A 83 23.54 27.78 1.72
N TYR A 84 24.67 27.25 2.18
CA TYR A 84 25.93 27.22 1.44
C TYR A 84 26.04 26.05 0.45
N LEU A 85 25.10 25.08 0.52
CA LEU A 85 25.09 23.87 -0.31
C LEU A 85 24.25 24.09 -1.58
N SER A 86 24.72 25.01 -2.43
CA SER A 86 24.00 25.47 -3.63
C SER A 86 23.83 24.40 -4.73
N SER A 87 24.62 23.33 -4.69
CA SER A 87 24.54 22.20 -5.64
C SER A 87 23.66 21.04 -5.16
N LEU A 88 23.01 21.19 -4.01
CA LEU A 88 22.15 20.17 -3.41
C LEU A 88 20.92 19.89 -4.29
N GLU A 89 20.80 18.66 -4.78
CA GLU A 89 19.69 18.17 -5.60
C GLU A 89 18.71 17.29 -4.81
N SER A 90 19.14 16.69 -3.70
CA SER A 90 18.31 15.80 -2.88
C SER A 90 18.58 16.02 -1.39
N LEU A 91 17.51 16.20 -0.63
CA LEU A 91 17.55 16.38 0.82
C LEU A 91 16.50 15.51 1.49
N ASP A 92 16.94 14.54 2.28
CA ASP A 92 16.13 13.70 3.17
C ASP A 92 16.56 13.91 4.62
N ILE A 93 15.68 14.50 5.42
CA ILE A 93 15.97 14.85 6.81
C ILE A 93 14.77 14.61 7.73
N LYS A 94 15.08 14.28 8.99
CA LYS A 94 14.11 14.30 10.08
C LYS A 94 14.39 15.44 11.04
N VAL A 95 13.45 16.36 11.15
CA VAL A 95 13.50 17.49 12.08
C VAL A 95 12.76 17.18 13.37
N LEU A 96 13.29 17.64 14.51
CA LEU A 96 12.64 17.49 15.81
C LEU A 96 11.72 18.66 16.12
N ASP A 97 12.30 19.85 16.24
CA ASP A 97 11.65 21.02 16.84
C ASP A 97 11.66 22.25 15.91
N LEU A 98 11.88 22.04 14.62
CA LEU A 98 11.84 23.10 13.61
C LEU A 98 10.40 23.34 13.16
N SER A 99 9.88 24.55 13.42
CA SER A 99 8.54 24.97 12.97
C SER A 99 8.50 25.46 11.53
N THR A 100 9.65 25.93 11.03
CA THR A 100 9.91 26.38 9.67
C THR A 100 11.33 26.00 9.27
N ILE A 101 11.58 25.96 7.97
CA ILE A 101 12.90 25.74 7.38
C ILE A 101 13.12 26.77 6.27
N ASP A 102 14.38 27.15 6.02
CA ASP A 102 14.76 27.99 4.89
C ASP A 102 15.61 27.17 3.93
N LEU A 103 15.11 26.97 2.71
CA LEU A 103 15.80 26.28 1.61
C LEU A 103 15.92 27.19 0.38
N SER A 104 15.85 28.51 0.57
CA SER A 104 15.81 29.51 -0.51
C SER A 104 17.09 29.55 -1.37
N GLN A 105 18.22 29.10 -0.81
CA GLN A 105 19.50 29.01 -1.53
C GLN A 105 19.70 27.65 -2.24
N ASN A 106 18.97 26.60 -1.85
CA ASN A 106 19.09 25.26 -2.42
C ASN A 106 18.21 25.10 -3.68
N LYS A 107 18.44 25.97 -4.66
CA LYS A 107 17.59 26.11 -5.87
C LYS A 107 17.66 24.90 -6.82
N GLN A 108 18.67 24.04 -6.64
CA GLN A 108 18.84 22.83 -7.44
C GLN A 108 18.06 21.62 -6.91
N LEU A 109 17.35 21.75 -5.77
CA LEU A 109 16.58 20.67 -5.19
C LEU A 109 15.54 20.10 -6.17
N ARG A 110 15.61 18.78 -6.33
CA ARG A 110 14.70 17.92 -7.09
C ARG A 110 13.91 17.00 -6.17
N ILE A 111 14.54 16.52 -5.11
CA ILE A 111 13.92 15.63 -4.14
C ILE A 111 14.01 16.31 -2.77
N LEU A 112 12.86 16.47 -2.13
CA LEU A 112 12.79 17.01 -0.78
C LEU A 112 11.92 16.12 0.10
N LYS A 113 12.52 15.52 1.12
CA LYS A 113 11.86 14.67 2.11
C LYS A 113 12.14 15.22 3.49
N ILE A 114 11.09 15.67 4.16
CA ILE A 114 11.20 16.24 5.48
C ILE A 114 10.16 15.61 6.38
N TYR A 115 10.64 15.00 7.45
CA TYR A 115 9.82 14.36 8.48
C TYR A 115 9.93 15.16 9.78
N GLY A 116 8.83 15.51 10.43
CA GLY A 116 8.91 16.18 11.73
C GLY A 116 7.62 16.85 12.17
N GLU A 117 7.08 16.39 13.30
CA GLU A 117 5.75 16.77 13.80
C GLU A 117 5.64 18.25 14.17
N SER A 118 6.77 18.92 14.40
CA SER A 118 6.84 20.33 14.74
C SER A 118 6.75 21.25 13.52
N LEU A 119 6.99 20.75 12.30
CA LEU A 119 7.00 21.56 11.09
C LEU A 119 5.58 21.98 10.72
N THR A 120 5.31 23.28 10.73
CA THR A 120 3.97 23.85 10.47
C THR A 120 3.91 24.69 9.20
N HIS A 121 5.07 25.10 8.68
CA HIS A 121 5.19 25.88 7.46
C HIS A 121 6.42 25.46 6.65
N ILE A 122 6.28 25.49 5.32
CA ILE A 122 7.37 25.26 4.38
C ILE A 122 7.14 26.15 3.16
N ASP A 123 8.17 26.86 2.72
CA ASP A 123 8.19 27.61 1.47
C ASP A 123 8.99 26.85 0.43
N THR A 124 8.33 26.41 -0.65
CA THR A 124 8.96 25.70 -1.77
C THR A 124 9.14 26.58 -3.01
N SER A 125 8.84 27.89 -2.91
CA SER A 125 8.79 28.79 -4.06
C SER A 125 10.12 28.97 -4.79
N PHE A 126 11.24 28.73 -4.10
CA PHE A 126 12.60 28.79 -4.67
C PHE A 126 13.07 27.45 -5.26
N ASN A 127 12.43 26.33 -4.88
CA ASN A 127 12.83 24.98 -5.27
C ASN A 127 12.03 24.51 -6.50
N THR A 128 12.02 25.35 -7.56
CA THR A 128 11.20 25.14 -8.77
C THR A 128 11.55 23.89 -9.58
N LEU A 129 12.66 23.23 -9.26
CA LEU A 129 13.10 21.99 -9.89
C LEU A 129 12.60 20.71 -9.19
N LEU A 130 11.82 20.84 -8.11
CA LEU A 130 11.25 19.71 -7.37
C LEU A 130 10.45 18.79 -8.29
N THR A 131 10.83 17.52 -8.27
CA THR A 131 10.14 16.38 -8.88
C THR A 131 9.47 15.51 -7.81
N GLU A 132 10.05 15.42 -6.61
CA GLU A 132 9.49 14.66 -5.48
C GLU A 132 9.46 15.53 -4.22
N LEU A 133 8.30 15.55 -3.55
CA LEU A 133 8.10 16.20 -2.27
C LEU A 133 7.42 15.25 -1.30
N ASP A 134 8.09 14.93 -0.20
CA ASP A 134 7.54 14.15 0.92
C ASP A 134 7.55 15.00 2.19
N LEU A 135 6.34 15.27 2.69
CA LEU A 135 6.11 16.00 3.94
C LEU A 135 5.42 15.10 4.97
N SER A 136 5.73 13.81 4.97
CA SER A 136 5.18 12.85 5.91
C SER A 136 5.57 13.16 7.35
N GLN A 137 4.65 12.90 8.29
CA GLN A 137 4.82 13.18 9.72
C GLN A 137 5.10 14.66 10.00
N THR A 138 4.55 15.58 9.20
CA THR A 138 4.60 17.03 9.45
C THR A 138 3.24 17.55 9.88
N ASN A 139 3.19 18.70 10.55
CA ASN A 139 1.94 19.33 10.97
C ASN A 139 1.65 20.61 10.17
N ILE A 140 2.00 20.59 8.88
CA ILE A 140 1.75 21.72 7.97
C ILE A 140 0.25 22.01 7.87
N THR A 141 -0.09 23.30 7.81
CA THR A 141 -1.49 23.78 7.74
C THR A 141 -1.82 24.42 6.39
N THR A 142 -0.80 24.85 5.66
CA THR A 142 -0.88 25.36 4.28
C THR A 142 0.29 24.83 3.47
N LEU A 143 0.08 24.62 2.17
CA LEU A 143 1.14 24.25 1.23
C LEU A 143 0.87 24.92 -0.13
N ASP A 144 1.80 25.74 -0.60
CA ASP A 144 1.75 26.34 -1.95
C ASP A 144 2.71 25.58 -2.88
N LEU A 145 2.16 25.00 -3.94
CA LEU A 145 2.88 24.24 -4.96
C LEU A 145 2.81 24.88 -6.35
N THR A 146 2.40 26.16 -6.44
CA THR A 146 2.19 26.89 -7.70
C THR A 146 3.44 26.91 -8.58
N ASN A 147 4.63 26.97 -7.97
CA ASN A 147 5.92 26.99 -8.69
C ASN A 147 6.54 25.60 -8.89
N SER A 148 5.97 24.56 -8.31
CA SER A 148 6.47 23.17 -8.37
C SER A 148 5.99 22.46 -9.64
N LEU A 149 6.23 23.06 -10.80
CA LEU A 149 5.69 22.64 -12.10
C LEU A 149 6.28 21.31 -12.63
N LEU A 150 7.40 20.87 -12.04
CA LEU A 150 8.05 19.60 -12.37
C LEU A 150 7.65 18.44 -11.45
N LEU A 151 6.83 18.70 -10.44
CA LEU A 151 6.45 17.72 -9.42
C LEU A 151 5.74 16.53 -10.07
N ASP A 152 6.33 15.34 -9.90
CA ASP A 152 5.79 14.06 -10.35
C ASP A 152 5.29 13.19 -9.19
N THR A 153 5.80 13.41 -7.97
CA THR A 153 5.46 12.63 -6.78
C THR A 153 5.23 13.56 -5.59
N LEU A 154 4.07 13.44 -4.97
CA LEU A 154 3.71 14.16 -3.75
C LEU A 154 3.23 13.20 -2.69
N THR A 155 3.90 13.22 -1.53
CA THR A 155 3.53 12.47 -0.35
C THR A 155 3.22 13.43 0.79
N ILE A 156 2.02 13.31 1.36
CA ILE A 156 1.62 14.06 2.54
C ILE A 156 1.01 13.08 3.53
N TRP A 157 1.64 12.92 4.69
CA TRP A 157 1.13 12.12 5.79
C TRP A 157 1.08 12.94 7.07
N GLY A 158 -0.07 12.96 7.74
CA GLY A 158 -0.17 13.42 9.11
C GLY A 158 -0.23 14.93 9.27
N SER A 159 -0.59 15.64 8.20
CA SER A 159 -0.73 17.09 8.18
C SER A 159 -2.10 17.57 8.66
N SER A 160 -2.15 18.82 9.12
CA SER A 160 -3.39 19.55 9.39
C SER A 160 -3.87 20.36 8.18
N LEU A 161 -3.57 19.92 6.95
CA LEU A 161 -4.04 20.57 5.72
C LEU A 161 -5.55 20.43 5.56
N THR A 162 -6.23 21.56 5.42
CA THR A 162 -7.66 21.65 5.09
C THR A 162 -7.92 21.86 3.61
N ASN A 163 -6.92 22.35 2.86
CA ASN A 163 -6.96 22.54 1.42
C ASN A 163 -5.62 22.13 0.79
N LEU A 164 -5.66 21.65 -0.45
CA LEU A 164 -4.52 21.31 -1.28
C LEU A 164 -4.85 21.61 -2.75
N ASP A 165 -4.25 22.66 -3.30
CA ASP A 165 -4.39 23.02 -4.72
C ASP A 165 -3.27 22.36 -5.54
N LEU A 166 -3.66 21.49 -6.47
CA LEU A 166 -2.76 20.77 -7.38
C LEU A 166 -2.94 21.17 -8.85
N THR A 167 -3.66 22.25 -9.14
CA THR A 167 -4.09 22.62 -10.50
C THR A 167 -2.92 22.92 -11.45
N ASN A 168 -1.77 23.36 -10.93
CA ASN A 168 -0.55 23.64 -11.70
C ASN A 168 0.40 22.44 -11.80
N ASN A 169 0.22 21.39 -10.99
CA ASN A 169 1.13 20.24 -10.94
C ASN A 169 0.73 19.19 -12.00
N LEU A 170 0.75 19.60 -13.27
CA LEU A 170 0.27 18.82 -14.41
C LEU A 170 1.10 17.55 -14.69
N LYS A 171 2.31 17.45 -14.14
CA LYS A 171 3.21 16.29 -14.27
C LYS A 171 3.04 15.26 -13.15
N LEU A 172 2.16 15.52 -12.18
CA LEU A 172 1.96 14.64 -11.03
C LEU A 172 1.47 13.25 -11.48
N LYS A 173 2.25 12.23 -11.16
CA LYS A 173 2.01 10.81 -11.44
C LYS A 173 1.60 10.04 -10.20
N ASN A 174 2.19 10.37 -9.06
CA ASN A 174 2.00 9.68 -7.80
C ASN A 174 1.51 10.66 -6.75
N LEU A 175 0.33 10.39 -6.18
CA LEU A 175 -0.23 11.19 -5.11
C LEU A 175 -0.57 10.28 -3.93
N TYR A 176 0.13 10.48 -2.81
CA TYR A 176 -0.04 9.71 -1.59
C TYR A 176 -0.48 10.62 -0.46
N LEU A 177 -1.71 10.43 -0.02
CA LEU A 177 -2.39 11.25 0.95
C LEU A 177 -2.80 10.39 2.14
N HIS A 178 -2.26 10.67 3.32
CA HIS A 178 -2.48 9.86 4.52
C HIS A 178 -2.85 10.71 5.73
N ASN A 179 -3.93 10.35 6.43
CA ASN A 179 -4.44 11.03 7.61
C ASN A 179 -4.64 12.53 7.37
N MET A 180 -5.45 12.88 6.38
CA MET A 180 -5.71 14.27 6.00
C MET A 180 -6.98 14.82 6.63
N ILE A 181 -7.08 16.15 6.69
CA ILE A 181 -8.31 16.86 7.09
C ILE A 181 -8.93 17.67 5.93
N LEU A 182 -8.64 17.28 4.69
CA LEU A 182 -9.17 17.90 3.48
C LEU A 182 -10.67 17.66 3.36
N SER A 183 -11.44 18.70 3.04
CA SER A 183 -12.87 18.57 2.73
C SER A 183 -13.15 18.24 1.27
N GLU A 184 -12.24 18.61 0.39
CA GLU A 184 -12.32 18.40 -1.06
C GLU A 184 -10.92 18.13 -1.64
N LEU A 185 -10.91 17.52 -2.82
CA LEU A 185 -9.70 17.27 -3.60
C LEU A 185 -10.05 17.30 -5.09
N ASP A 186 -9.60 18.33 -5.79
CA ASP A 186 -9.75 18.45 -7.24
C ASP A 186 -8.52 17.88 -7.94
N LEU A 187 -8.70 16.76 -8.65
CA LEU A 187 -7.67 16.11 -9.45
C LEU A 187 -7.89 16.24 -10.96
N THR A 188 -8.85 17.08 -11.38
CA THR A 188 -9.30 17.17 -12.79
C THR A 188 -8.21 17.66 -13.75
N LYS A 189 -7.15 18.32 -13.24
CA LYS A 189 -5.99 18.78 -14.01
C LYS A 189 -4.82 17.80 -14.00
N ASN A 190 -4.75 16.89 -13.03
CA ASN A 190 -3.64 15.94 -12.85
C ASN A 190 -3.83 14.71 -13.76
N THR A 191 -3.99 14.93 -15.06
CA THR A 191 -4.28 13.89 -16.07
C THR A 191 -3.17 12.85 -16.22
N ALA A 192 -1.95 13.16 -15.77
CA ALA A 192 -0.80 12.25 -15.78
C ALA A 192 -0.78 11.26 -14.59
N LEU A 193 -1.75 11.32 -13.68
CA LEU A 193 -1.79 10.51 -12.47
C LEU A 193 -1.89 9.02 -12.80
N THR A 194 -0.91 8.23 -12.35
CA THR A 194 -0.82 6.78 -12.52
C THR A 194 -1.12 6.02 -11.24
N GLU A 195 -0.85 6.64 -10.08
CA GLU A 195 -1.13 6.07 -8.77
C GLU A 195 -1.72 7.10 -7.81
N LEU A 196 -2.84 6.72 -7.18
CA LEU A 196 -3.51 7.50 -6.15
C LEU A 196 -3.68 6.63 -4.90
N LYS A 197 -3.16 7.10 -3.77
CA LYS A 197 -3.42 6.51 -2.45
C LYS A 197 -4.05 7.55 -1.55
N ILE A 198 -5.24 7.26 -1.05
CA ILE A 198 -5.93 8.05 -0.04
C ILE A 198 -6.17 7.12 1.15
N TYR A 199 -5.51 7.40 2.26
CA TYR A 199 -5.68 6.68 3.51
C TYR A 199 -6.11 7.65 4.61
N ASP A 200 -7.25 7.41 5.23
CA ASP A 200 -7.75 8.15 6.37
C ASP A 200 -8.10 7.15 7.49
N PRO A 201 -7.26 7.01 8.52
CA PRO A 201 -7.46 6.01 9.57
C PRO A 201 -8.56 6.40 10.57
N SER A 202 -9.24 7.54 10.40
CA SER A 202 -10.03 8.14 11.47
C SER A 202 -11.08 7.18 12.06
N ILE A 203 -10.79 6.70 13.27
CA ILE A 203 -11.61 5.77 14.02
C ILE A 203 -12.95 6.44 14.31
N ILE A 204 -13.97 6.20 13.49
CA ILE A 204 -15.35 6.27 13.97
C ILE A 204 -15.55 4.97 14.76
N THR A 205 -15.33 5.04 16.08
CA THR A 205 -15.72 3.93 16.95
C THR A 205 -17.19 3.65 16.70
N THR A 206 -17.49 2.43 16.30
CA THR A 206 -18.80 1.93 15.84
C THR A 206 -19.87 1.90 16.95
N THR A 207 -19.75 2.73 17.97
CA THR A 207 -20.67 2.81 19.12
C THR A 207 -21.25 4.20 19.37
N SER A 208 -20.86 5.24 18.62
CA SER A 208 -21.51 6.56 18.72
C SER A 208 -22.01 6.99 17.35
N SER A 209 -23.33 7.10 17.22
CA SER A 209 -24.05 7.64 16.05
C SER A 209 -23.79 9.13 15.77
N THR A 210 -22.66 9.66 16.20
CA THR A 210 -22.21 11.03 15.96
C THR A 210 -20.88 10.95 15.22
N ILE A 211 -20.90 11.22 13.92
CA ILE A 211 -19.71 11.57 13.14
C ILE A 211 -19.01 12.68 13.96
N SER A 212 -17.75 12.46 14.36
CA SER A 212 -16.96 13.50 15.02
C SER A 212 -16.95 14.74 14.10
N ALA A 213 -17.02 15.96 14.63
CA ALA A 213 -16.97 17.19 13.81
C ALA A 213 -15.77 17.23 12.83
N THR A 214 -14.69 16.50 13.17
CA THR A 214 -13.52 16.32 12.30
C THR A 214 -13.79 15.45 11.07
N ALA A 215 -14.69 14.46 11.15
CA ALA A 215 -15.05 13.58 10.05
C ALA A 215 -16.02 14.24 9.05
N GLU A 216 -16.72 15.33 9.41
CA GLU A 216 -17.50 16.12 8.44
C GLU A 216 -16.62 16.88 7.44
N GLN A 217 -15.39 17.23 7.85
CA GLN A 217 -14.43 17.99 7.06
C GLN A 217 -13.54 17.10 6.18
N ARG A 218 -13.95 15.85 5.93
CA ARG A 218 -13.17 14.87 5.17
C ARG A 218 -13.68 14.72 3.74
N ILE A 219 -12.77 14.33 2.83
CA ILE A 219 -13.10 13.95 1.46
C ILE A 219 -14.05 12.76 1.49
N LYS A 220 -15.24 12.93 0.92
CA LYS A 220 -16.26 11.87 0.80
C LYS A 220 -16.30 11.25 -0.59
N THR A 221 -15.87 12.00 -1.59
CA THR A 221 -15.85 11.64 -3.01
C THR A 221 -14.64 12.28 -3.68
N VAL A 222 -14.22 11.75 -4.83
CA VAL A 222 -13.18 12.34 -5.67
C VAL A 222 -13.57 12.18 -7.14
N ASP A 223 -13.44 13.25 -7.93
CA ASP A 223 -13.64 13.18 -9.37
C ASP A 223 -12.37 12.66 -10.05
N LEU A 224 -12.42 11.41 -10.54
CA LEU A 224 -11.33 10.75 -11.24
C LEU A 224 -11.54 10.68 -12.77
N SER A 225 -12.54 11.39 -13.29
CA SER A 225 -12.99 11.26 -14.68
C SER A 225 -11.92 11.63 -15.72
N ASN A 226 -10.98 12.50 -15.36
CA ASN A 226 -9.87 12.95 -16.22
C ASN A 226 -8.56 12.19 -15.98
N ASN A 227 -8.46 11.35 -14.95
CA ASN A 227 -7.22 10.64 -14.61
C ASN A 227 -7.14 9.29 -15.37
N THR A 228 -7.18 9.34 -16.70
CA THR A 228 -7.30 8.13 -17.55
C THR A 228 -6.06 7.23 -17.56
N GLU A 229 -4.91 7.76 -17.14
CA GLU A 229 -3.64 7.03 -16.99
C GLU A 229 -3.54 6.24 -15.67
N LEU A 230 -4.55 6.35 -14.79
CA LEU A 230 -4.54 5.69 -13.48
C LEU A 230 -4.46 4.16 -13.62
N THR A 231 -3.39 3.57 -13.08
CA THR A 231 -3.14 2.13 -13.05
C THR A 231 -3.39 1.50 -11.69
N SER A 232 -3.33 2.31 -10.62
CA SER A 232 -3.46 1.85 -9.24
C SER A 232 -4.23 2.85 -8.39
N LEU A 233 -5.26 2.36 -7.72
CA LEU A 233 -6.10 3.16 -6.82
C LEU A 233 -6.22 2.47 -5.46
N TYR A 234 -5.85 3.18 -4.40
CA TYR A 234 -5.98 2.73 -3.01
C TYR A 234 -6.78 3.74 -2.21
N ILE A 235 -7.89 3.28 -1.63
CA ILE A 235 -8.76 4.07 -0.76
C ILE A 235 -8.94 3.28 0.53
N ASP A 236 -8.42 3.78 1.65
CA ASP A 236 -8.79 3.30 3.00
C ASP A 236 -9.41 4.48 3.73
N SER A 237 -10.74 4.56 3.80
CA SER A 237 -11.37 5.74 4.39
C SER A 237 -12.79 5.44 4.91
N PRO A 238 -13.06 5.66 6.20
CA PRO A 238 -14.35 5.36 6.84
C PRO A 238 -15.50 6.30 6.44
N VAL A 239 -15.22 7.33 5.64
CA VAL A 239 -16.18 8.38 5.26
C VAL A 239 -16.42 8.46 3.76
N PHE A 240 -15.63 7.73 2.96
CA PHE A 240 -15.71 7.75 1.49
C PHE A 240 -16.90 6.92 1.00
N ASN A 241 -17.92 7.57 0.43
CA ASN A 241 -19.24 6.95 0.23
C ASN A 241 -19.64 6.75 -1.23
N ASP A 242 -18.90 7.30 -2.19
CA ASP A 242 -19.14 7.11 -3.62
C ASP A 242 -17.83 7.15 -4.42
N LEU A 243 -17.74 6.32 -5.46
CA LEU A 243 -16.57 6.17 -6.31
C LEU A 243 -16.99 5.85 -7.75
N ASP A 244 -16.73 6.78 -8.67
CA ASP A 244 -16.82 6.53 -10.11
C ASP A 244 -15.42 6.37 -10.71
N ILE A 245 -15.13 5.17 -11.20
CA ILE A 245 -13.87 4.83 -11.90
C ILE A 245 -14.10 4.39 -13.35
N SER A 246 -15.24 4.76 -13.93
CA SER A 246 -15.66 4.28 -15.25
C SER A 246 -14.80 4.77 -16.42
N ASN A 247 -13.99 5.83 -16.22
CA ASN A 247 -13.02 6.35 -17.18
C ASN A 247 -11.58 5.84 -16.95
N ASN A 248 -11.29 5.22 -15.80
CA ASN A 248 -9.95 4.76 -15.45
C ASN A 248 -9.68 3.35 -16.02
N LEU A 249 -9.71 3.25 -17.36
CA LEU A 249 -9.66 1.98 -18.11
C LEU A 249 -8.30 1.26 -18.01
N ASN A 250 -7.28 1.94 -17.50
CA ASN A 250 -5.93 1.40 -17.31
C ASN A 250 -5.70 0.79 -15.91
N LEU A 251 -6.71 0.81 -15.03
CA LEU A 251 -6.60 0.23 -13.69
C LEU A 251 -6.25 -1.26 -13.75
N THR A 252 -5.20 -1.62 -13.00
CA THR A 252 -4.71 -2.99 -12.78
C THR A 252 -4.84 -3.39 -11.32
N ASN A 253 -4.69 -2.43 -10.40
CA ASN A 253 -4.80 -2.62 -8.96
C ASN A 253 -5.92 -1.75 -8.39
N LEU A 254 -6.84 -2.37 -7.64
CA LEU A 254 -7.88 -1.68 -6.89
C LEU A 254 -7.88 -2.16 -5.44
N TYR A 255 -7.67 -1.23 -4.51
CA TYR A 255 -7.79 -1.45 -3.08
C TYR A 255 -8.80 -0.47 -2.49
N ILE A 256 -9.82 -1.01 -1.82
CA ILE A 256 -10.81 -0.23 -1.08
C ILE A 256 -10.98 -0.89 0.28
N ASP A 257 -10.69 -0.17 1.37
CA ASP A 257 -10.94 -0.62 2.74
C ASP A 257 -11.74 0.44 3.51
N LYS A 258 -12.61 -0.02 4.41
CA LYS A 258 -13.44 0.78 5.32
C LYS A 258 -14.33 1.83 4.64
N ALA A 259 -14.39 1.92 3.31
CA ALA A 259 -15.25 2.85 2.61
C ALA A 259 -16.73 2.47 2.73
N PRO A 260 -17.61 3.32 3.28
CA PRO A 260 -19.05 3.05 3.36
C PRO A 260 -19.78 3.12 2.00
N ILE A 261 -19.11 2.72 0.91
CA ILE A 261 -19.70 2.58 -0.42
C ILE A 261 -20.74 1.46 -0.43
N THR A 262 -21.88 1.74 -1.04
CA THR A 262 -23.01 0.78 -1.17
C THR A 262 -23.17 0.25 -2.59
N TYR A 263 -22.50 0.88 -3.55
CA TYR A 263 -22.45 0.50 -4.95
C TYR A 263 -21.05 0.76 -5.51
N LEU A 264 -20.60 -0.12 -6.40
CA LEU A 264 -19.34 0.04 -7.13
C LEU A 264 -19.46 -0.66 -8.48
N ASN A 265 -19.27 0.09 -9.57
CA ASN A 265 -19.25 -0.47 -10.92
C ASN A 265 -17.82 -0.52 -11.46
N ILE A 266 -17.29 -1.73 -11.58
CA ILE A 266 -15.96 -2.00 -12.15
C ILE A 266 -16.00 -2.62 -13.54
N SER A 267 -17.17 -2.74 -14.17
CA SER A 267 -17.35 -3.51 -15.42
C SER A 267 -16.50 -3.03 -16.60
N LYS A 268 -16.09 -1.76 -16.61
CA LYS A 268 -15.22 -1.18 -17.65
C LYS A 268 -13.73 -1.33 -17.36
N ASN A 269 -13.34 -1.61 -16.10
CA ASN A 269 -11.96 -1.69 -15.65
C ASN A 269 -11.38 -3.09 -15.92
N ILE A 270 -11.56 -3.60 -17.14
CA ILE A 270 -11.28 -4.99 -17.54
C ILE A 270 -9.81 -5.42 -17.41
N LYS A 271 -8.90 -4.48 -17.16
CA LYS A 271 -7.47 -4.72 -16.93
C LYS A 271 -7.12 -5.04 -15.47
N LEU A 272 -8.08 -4.99 -14.54
CA LEU A 272 -7.85 -5.33 -13.14
C LEU A 272 -7.35 -6.78 -13.01
N THR A 273 -6.19 -6.94 -12.38
CA THR A 273 -5.56 -8.22 -12.03
C THR A 273 -5.62 -8.47 -10.52
N ASP A 274 -5.76 -7.40 -9.75
CA ASP A 274 -5.68 -7.40 -8.29
C ASP A 274 -6.80 -6.54 -7.71
N ILE A 275 -7.81 -7.19 -7.11
CA ILE A 275 -8.97 -6.54 -6.50
C ILE A 275 -9.00 -6.88 -5.01
N ASN A 276 -8.94 -5.85 -4.18
CA ASN A 276 -9.04 -5.94 -2.72
C ASN A 276 -10.13 -4.98 -2.25
N ILE A 277 -11.28 -5.50 -1.84
CA ILE A 277 -12.40 -4.73 -1.31
C ILE A 277 -12.73 -5.28 0.08
N LEU A 278 -12.52 -4.48 1.12
CA LEU A 278 -12.59 -4.89 2.51
C LEU A 278 -13.51 -3.93 3.29
N SER A 279 -14.29 -4.47 4.22
CA SER A 279 -15.02 -3.67 5.22
C SER A 279 -15.92 -2.58 4.61
N THR A 280 -16.53 -2.83 3.46
CA THR A 280 -17.47 -1.90 2.79
C THR A 280 -18.93 -2.33 2.98
N LEU A 281 -19.87 -1.54 2.48
CA LEU A 281 -21.31 -1.82 2.57
C LEU A 281 -21.89 -2.43 1.28
N LEU A 282 -21.06 -2.92 0.36
CA LEU A 282 -21.56 -3.55 -0.88
C LEU A 282 -22.28 -4.86 -0.57
N THR A 283 -23.42 -5.07 -1.23
CA THR A 283 -24.20 -6.31 -1.15
C THR A 283 -23.93 -7.26 -2.32
N SER A 284 -23.24 -6.77 -3.37
CA SER A 284 -22.81 -7.55 -4.52
C SER A 284 -21.58 -6.90 -5.16
N ILE A 285 -20.82 -7.68 -5.93
CA ILE A 285 -19.73 -7.20 -6.78
C ILE A 285 -19.67 -8.05 -8.04
N GLU A 286 -19.63 -7.41 -9.21
CA GLU A 286 -19.54 -8.10 -10.49
C GLU A 286 -18.09 -8.19 -10.97
N VAL A 287 -17.53 -9.40 -10.95
CA VAL A 287 -16.14 -9.67 -11.36
C VAL A 287 -16.02 -10.42 -12.69
N THR A 288 -17.14 -10.82 -13.30
CA THR A 288 -17.22 -11.57 -14.56
C THR A 288 -16.41 -10.96 -15.73
N PRO A 289 -16.34 -9.62 -15.91
CA PRO A 289 -15.56 -9.01 -16.98
C PRO A 289 -14.03 -9.16 -16.83
N HIS A 290 -13.52 -9.45 -15.64
CA HIS A 290 -12.10 -9.41 -15.30
C HIS A 290 -11.42 -10.76 -15.56
N THR A 291 -11.31 -11.13 -16.83
CA THR A 291 -10.76 -12.44 -17.25
C THR A 291 -9.28 -12.65 -16.89
N SER A 292 -8.52 -11.55 -16.68
CA SER A 292 -7.12 -11.57 -16.24
C SER A 292 -6.94 -11.51 -14.72
N LEU A 293 -8.03 -11.59 -13.93
CA LEU A 293 -7.98 -11.46 -12.47
C LEU A 293 -7.18 -12.62 -11.83
N THR A 294 -6.11 -12.27 -11.11
CA THR A 294 -5.22 -13.22 -10.41
C THR A 294 -5.42 -13.24 -8.90
N TYR A 295 -5.77 -12.10 -8.30
CA TYR A 295 -5.98 -11.93 -6.87
C TYR A 295 -7.32 -11.27 -6.58
N LEU A 296 -8.15 -11.95 -5.78
CA LEU A 296 -9.44 -11.43 -5.33
C LEU A 296 -9.59 -11.55 -3.82
N THR A 297 -9.69 -10.41 -3.15
CA THR A 297 -10.05 -10.29 -1.74
C THR A 297 -11.33 -9.48 -1.63
N VAL A 298 -12.38 -10.09 -1.08
CA VAL A 298 -13.66 -9.46 -0.78
C VAL A 298 -14.05 -9.87 0.64
N THR A 299 -13.84 -9.00 1.63
CA THR A 299 -13.96 -9.40 3.04
C THR A 299 -14.78 -8.44 3.88
N ASP A 300 -15.38 -8.96 4.95
CA ASP A 300 -16.18 -8.18 5.89
C ASP A 300 -17.33 -7.40 5.20
N MET A 301 -18.02 -8.07 4.26
CA MET A 301 -19.09 -7.48 3.44
C MET A 301 -20.34 -8.37 3.41
N PRO A 302 -21.56 -7.80 3.35
CA PRO A 302 -22.82 -8.57 3.35
C PRO A 302 -23.16 -9.23 2.00
N ILE A 303 -22.18 -9.74 1.26
CA ILE A 303 -22.37 -10.42 -0.02
C ILE A 303 -22.84 -11.86 0.18
N THR A 304 -23.86 -12.28 -0.56
CA THR A 304 -24.45 -13.63 -0.47
C THR A 304 -24.07 -14.55 -1.64
N SER A 305 -23.59 -14.00 -2.75
CA SER A 305 -23.12 -14.76 -3.92
C SER A 305 -22.09 -13.98 -4.73
N ILE A 306 -21.24 -14.70 -5.43
CA ILE A 306 -20.27 -14.15 -6.37
C ILE A 306 -20.06 -15.13 -7.52
N ASN A 307 -20.00 -14.62 -8.76
CA ASN A 307 -19.76 -15.44 -9.95
C ASN A 307 -18.28 -15.33 -10.35
N LEU A 308 -17.57 -16.46 -10.30
CA LEU A 308 -16.13 -16.56 -10.61
C LEU A 308 -15.83 -17.36 -11.89
N LEU A 309 -16.86 -17.72 -12.67
CA LEU A 309 -16.75 -18.66 -13.80
C LEU A 309 -15.72 -18.22 -14.86
N ASN A 310 -15.60 -16.91 -15.10
CA ASN A 310 -14.73 -16.33 -16.12
C ASN A 310 -13.35 -15.93 -15.60
N ASN A 311 -13.10 -15.99 -14.29
CA ASN A 311 -11.82 -15.60 -13.68
C ASN A 311 -10.85 -16.79 -13.69
N THR A 312 -10.55 -17.35 -14.86
CA THR A 312 -9.78 -18.60 -15.00
C THR A 312 -8.31 -18.47 -14.57
N GLU A 313 -7.79 -17.25 -14.54
CA GLU A 313 -6.43 -16.93 -14.09
C GLU A 313 -6.30 -16.77 -12.56
N LEU A 314 -7.40 -16.93 -11.81
CA LEU A 314 -7.44 -16.68 -10.37
C LEU A 314 -6.55 -17.67 -9.60
N GLN A 315 -5.61 -17.13 -8.82
CA GLN A 315 -4.65 -17.89 -8.01
C GLN A 315 -4.90 -17.76 -6.52
N TYR A 316 -5.48 -16.64 -6.09
CA TYR A 316 -5.78 -16.34 -4.70
C TYR A 316 -7.22 -15.85 -4.55
N LEU A 317 -7.96 -16.49 -3.66
CA LEU A 317 -9.33 -16.11 -3.32
C LEU A 317 -9.50 -15.96 -1.81
N ASN A 318 -9.96 -14.79 -1.38
CA ASN A 318 -10.34 -14.54 0.00
C ASN A 318 -11.74 -13.92 0.07
N LEU A 319 -12.68 -14.69 0.60
CA LEU A 319 -14.07 -14.30 0.86
C LEU A 319 -14.36 -14.35 2.37
N PHE A 320 -13.38 -13.98 3.20
CA PHE A 320 -13.50 -13.99 4.65
C PHE A 320 -14.66 -13.12 5.13
N LYS A 321 -15.50 -13.68 6.01
CA LYS A 321 -16.61 -12.98 6.65
C LYS A 321 -17.52 -12.28 5.64
N THR A 322 -17.87 -13.03 4.62
CA THR A 322 -19.02 -12.72 3.76
C THR A 322 -20.23 -13.53 4.20
N SER A 323 -21.37 -13.38 3.53
CA SER A 323 -22.60 -14.11 3.84
C SER A 323 -22.89 -15.19 2.78
N ILE A 324 -21.87 -15.70 2.10
CA ILE A 324 -22.03 -16.58 0.94
C ILE A 324 -22.54 -17.96 1.35
N GLU A 325 -23.55 -18.44 0.64
CA GLU A 325 -24.21 -19.73 0.89
C GLU A 325 -23.72 -20.85 -0.05
N THR A 326 -23.30 -20.48 -1.27
CA THR A 326 -22.75 -21.38 -2.29
C THR A 326 -21.64 -20.70 -3.06
N ILE A 327 -20.66 -21.47 -3.53
CA ILE A 327 -19.57 -20.99 -4.37
C ILE A 327 -19.22 -22.05 -5.41
N ASP A 328 -19.08 -21.63 -6.67
CA ASP A 328 -18.57 -22.45 -7.76
C ASP A 328 -17.14 -22.02 -8.08
N LEU A 329 -16.21 -22.98 -7.98
CA LEU A 329 -14.78 -22.79 -8.21
C LEU A 329 -14.24 -23.66 -9.35
N ASP A 330 -15.11 -24.35 -10.11
CA ASP A 330 -14.68 -25.39 -11.06
C ASP A 330 -13.78 -24.83 -12.18
N SER A 331 -14.04 -23.61 -12.64
CA SER A 331 -13.22 -22.94 -13.67
C SER A 331 -11.90 -22.38 -13.14
N ASN A 332 -11.76 -22.17 -11.82
CA ASN A 332 -10.62 -21.50 -11.20
C ASN A 332 -9.49 -22.50 -10.89
N THR A 333 -9.06 -23.25 -11.91
CA THR A 333 -8.11 -24.39 -11.76
C THR A 333 -6.70 -24.00 -11.31
N LEU A 334 -6.36 -22.70 -11.36
CA LEU A 334 -5.09 -22.14 -10.93
C LEU A 334 -5.05 -21.72 -9.45
N LEU A 335 -6.16 -21.85 -8.71
CA LEU A 335 -6.22 -21.50 -7.29
C LEU A 335 -5.17 -22.27 -6.48
N THR A 336 -4.37 -21.51 -5.74
CA THR A 336 -3.38 -22.01 -4.76
C THR A 336 -3.82 -21.77 -3.33
N THR A 337 -4.56 -20.68 -3.09
CA THR A 337 -5.05 -20.29 -1.77
C THR A 337 -6.52 -19.92 -1.80
N VAL A 338 -7.30 -20.55 -0.91
CA VAL A 338 -8.75 -20.34 -0.79
C VAL A 338 -9.12 -20.10 0.67
N LEU A 339 -9.60 -18.90 0.99
CA LEU A 339 -9.98 -18.47 2.33
C LEU A 339 -11.47 -18.13 2.37
N LEU A 340 -12.28 -18.99 2.99
CA LEU A 340 -13.75 -18.93 3.02
C LEU A 340 -14.29 -18.90 4.46
N LYS A 341 -13.46 -18.49 5.42
CA LYS A 341 -13.82 -18.51 6.85
C LYS A 341 -14.95 -17.51 7.17
N PHE A 342 -15.83 -17.88 8.10
CA PHE A 342 -17.03 -17.13 8.51
C PHE A 342 -17.97 -16.87 7.33
N ASN A 343 -18.54 -17.92 6.76
CA ASN A 343 -19.57 -17.84 5.72
C ASN A 343 -20.76 -18.74 6.10
N ASN A 344 -21.72 -18.88 5.19
CA ASN A 344 -22.91 -19.71 5.37
C ASN A 344 -22.87 -20.97 4.47
N LEU A 345 -21.69 -21.41 4.03
CA LEU A 345 -21.55 -22.53 3.08
C LEU A 345 -22.06 -23.84 3.70
N ASN A 346 -22.89 -24.56 2.96
CA ASN A 346 -23.36 -25.90 3.32
C ASN A 346 -22.54 -27.02 2.65
N SER A 347 -21.87 -26.70 1.55
CA SER A 347 -21.02 -27.60 0.78
C SER A 347 -19.92 -26.82 0.07
N LEU A 348 -18.83 -27.49 -0.27
CA LEU A 348 -17.74 -26.94 -1.06
C LEU A 348 -17.20 -28.03 -2.00
N SER A 349 -17.21 -27.75 -3.30
CA SER A 349 -16.55 -28.58 -4.31
C SER A 349 -15.25 -27.93 -4.74
N ILE A 350 -14.16 -28.71 -4.73
CA ILE A 350 -12.82 -28.27 -5.15
C ILE A 350 -12.11 -29.35 -6.00
N LEU A 351 -12.90 -30.18 -6.70
CA LEU A 351 -12.41 -31.35 -7.44
C LEU A 351 -11.46 -30.98 -8.58
N HIS A 352 -11.63 -29.80 -9.18
CA HIS A 352 -10.81 -29.31 -10.29
C HIS A 352 -9.65 -28.41 -9.84
N ASN A 353 -9.62 -27.98 -8.58
CA ASN A 353 -8.62 -27.05 -8.03
C ASN A 353 -7.39 -27.80 -7.48
N LYS A 354 -6.69 -28.52 -8.36
CA LYS A 354 -5.59 -29.43 -7.99
C LYS A 354 -4.36 -28.73 -7.38
N LYS A 355 -4.21 -27.43 -7.66
CA LYS A 355 -3.08 -26.60 -7.20
C LYS A 355 -3.28 -25.98 -5.82
N ILE A 356 -4.41 -26.24 -5.14
CA ILE A 356 -4.65 -25.69 -3.80
C ILE A 356 -3.59 -26.22 -2.82
N GLN A 357 -2.86 -25.29 -2.22
CA GLN A 357 -1.86 -25.51 -1.19
C GLN A 357 -2.38 -25.10 0.19
N SER A 358 -3.24 -24.07 0.26
CA SER A 358 -3.84 -23.58 1.51
C SER A 358 -5.35 -23.42 1.38
N LEU A 359 -6.09 -24.17 2.20
CA LEU A 359 -7.55 -24.15 2.25
C LEU A 359 -8.04 -23.83 3.66
N THR A 360 -8.85 -22.79 3.80
CA THR A 360 -9.56 -22.50 5.05
C THR A 360 -11.05 -22.25 4.82
N PHE A 361 -11.90 -22.91 5.61
CA PHE A 361 -13.36 -22.74 5.53
C PHE A 361 -14.03 -22.85 6.92
N SER A 362 -13.29 -22.52 7.98
CA SER A 362 -13.78 -22.50 9.35
C SER A 362 -15.04 -21.64 9.52
N ASN A 363 -15.90 -21.96 10.48
CA ASN A 363 -17.18 -21.27 10.74
C ASN A 363 -18.07 -21.26 9.48
N ASN A 364 -18.45 -22.46 9.04
CA ASN A 364 -19.41 -22.73 7.98
C ASN A 364 -20.28 -23.93 8.39
N ASN A 365 -21.30 -24.26 7.59
CA ASN A 365 -22.22 -25.37 7.83
C ASN A 365 -21.84 -26.65 7.05
N ILE A 366 -20.58 -26.77 6.62
CA ILE A 366 -20.08 -27.89 5.83
C ILE A 366 -20.02 -29.16 6.67
N LYS A 367 -20.54 -30.27 6.10
CA LYS A 367 -20.62 -31.59 6.76
C LYS A 367 -19.65 -32.63 6.21
N ASN A 368 -19.17 -32.43 4.99
CA ASN A 368 -18.20 -33.29 4.33
C ASN A 368 -17.38 -32.47 3.33
N ILE A 369 -16.18 -32.93 3.04
CA ILE A 369 -15.28 -32.34 2.06
C ILE A 369 -14.55 -33.47 1.33
N ASN A 370 -14.44 -33.35 0.00
CA ASN A 370 -13.65 -34.29 -0.79
C ASN A 370 -12.32 -33.63 -1.20
N LEU A 371 -11.22 -34.18 -0.69
CA LEU A 371 -9.86 -33.67 -0.88
C LEU A 371 -9.01 -34.52 -1.82
N VAL A 372 -9.60 -35.53 -2.48
CA VAL A 372 -8.87 -36.58 -3.21
C VAL A 372 -7.91 -36.02 -4.27
N ASN A 373 -8.29 -34.92 -4.93
CA ASN A 373 -7.54 -34.30 -6.02
C ASN A 373 -6.60 -33.17 -5.56
N ASN A 374 -6.65 -32.74 -4.29
CA ASN A 374 -5.84 -31.64 -3.78
C ASN A 374 -4.51 -32.16 -3.21
N THR A 375 -3.73 -32.86 -4.04
CA THR A 375 -2.49 -33.54 -3.63
C THR A 375 -1.36 -32.60 -3.23
N GLU A 376 -1.46 -31.32 -3.61
CA GLU A 376 -0.52 -30.25 -3.22
C GLU A 376 -0.89 -29.57 -1.89
N LEU A 377 -1.98 -29.97 -1.23
CA LEU A 377 -2.47 -29.35 0.00
C LEU A 377 -1.45 -29.45 1.14
N GLN A 378 -1.00 -28.31 1.64
CA GLN A 378 -0.05 -28.15 2.75
C GLN A 378 -0.73 -27.68 4.03
N LYS A 379 -1.78 -26.85 3.92
CA LYS A 379 -2.50 -26.28 5.05
C LYS A 379 -4.01 -26.46 4.88
N LEU A 380 -4.63 -27.10 5.87
CA LEU A 380 -6.08 -27.30 5.95
C LEU A 380 -6.60 -26.80 7.30
N ALA A 381 -7.53 -25.84 7.27
CA ALA A 381 -8.18 -25.34 8.49
C ALA A 381 -9.71 -25.23 8.35
N PHE A 382 -10.44 -25.90 9.23
CA PHE A 382 -11.91 -25.93 9.24
C PHE A 382 -12.47 -26.01 10.67
N TYR A 383 -12.11 -25.03 11.50
CA TYR A 383 -12.65 -24.92 12.85
C TYR A 383 -14.16 -24.67 12.83
N TYR A 384 -14.90 -25.21 13.81
CA TYR A 384 -16.32 -24.92 13.97
C TYR A 384 -17.12 -25.20 12.69
N THR A 385 -17.05 -26.43 12.19
CA THR A 385 -17.92 -26.94 11.13
C THR A 385 -18.69 -28.17 11.62
N GLN A 386 -19.32 -28.93 10.73
CA GLN A 386 -20.11 -30.11 11.07
C GLN A 386 -19.53 -31.39 10.45
N ILE A 387 -18.22 -31.39 10.16
CA ILE A 387 -17.53 -32.54 9.55
C ILE A 387 -17.41 -33.68 10.56
N SER A 388 -17.87 -34.87 10.15
CA SER A 388 -17.86 -36.09 10.97
C SER A 388 -16.83 -37.14 10.53
N SER A 389 -16.33 -37.04 9.29
CA SER A 389 -15.25 -37.87 8.76
C SER A 389 -14.38 -37.07 7.81
N LEU A 390 -13.09 -37.40 7.73
CA LEU A 390 -12.14 -36.74 6.86
C LEU A 390 -11.15 -37.77 6.30
N ASP A 391 -11.10 -37.89 4.97
CA ASP A 391 -10.07 -38.63 4.26
C ASP A 391 -8.95 -37.67 3.82
N THR A 392 -7.75 -37.88 4.34
CA THR A 392 -6.55 -37.11 3.97
C THR A 392 -5.47 -37.97 3.28
N SER A 393 -5.82 -39.18 2.83
CA SER A 393 -4.87 -40.19 2.35
C SER A 393 -4.07 -39.78 1.12
N THR A 394 -4.62 -38.87 0.29
CA THR A 394 -3.93 -38.32 -0.89
C THR A 394 -3.18 -37.01 -0.61
N ASN A 395 -3.43 -36.36 0.54
CA ASN A 395 -2.84 -35.08 0.92
C ASN A 395 -1.50 -35.29 1.66
N ILE A 396 -0.57 -36.02 1.04
CA ILE A 396 0.71 -36.42 1.66
C ILE A 396 1.65 -35.25 1.96
N GLN A 397 1.37 -34.08 1.38
CA GLN A 397 2.12 -32.85 1.60
C GLN A 397 1.61 -32.01 2.78
N LEU A 398 0.57 -32.49 3.49
CA LEU A 398 -0.06 -31.75 4.57
C LEU A 398 0.91 -31.52 5.73
N GLU A 399 1.15 -30.25 6.06
CA GLU A 399 2.01 -29.80 7.16
C GLU A 399 1.20 -29.26 8.34
N VAL A 400 0.01 -28.71 8.07
CA VAL A 400 -0.86 -28.10 9.07
C VAL A 400 -2.29 -28.61 8.93
N LEU A 401 -2.80 -29.22 10.00
CA LEU A 401 -4.20 -29.67 10.09
C LEU A 401 -4.89 -29.09 11.32
N TYR A 402 -5.87 -28.24 11.06
CA TYR A 402 -6.62 -27.49 12.07
C TYR A 402 -8.12 -27.80 11.97
N ALA A 403 -8.59 -28.69 12.84
CA ALA A 403 -9.91 -29.32 12.82
C ALA A 403 -10.65 -29.19 14.17
N THR A 404 -10.28 -28.22 15.02
CA THR A 404 -10.92 -28.00 16.33
C THR A 404 -12.42 -27.74 16.23
N SER A 405 -13.20 -28.28 17.17
CA SER A 405 -14.65 -28.08 17.28
C SER A 405 -15.40 -28.59 16.04
N ASN A 406 -15.34 -29.90 15.81
CA ASN A 406 -16.06 -30.62 14.75
C ASN A 406 -16.73 -31.88 15.33
N LEU A 407 -17.13 -32.82 14.47
CA LEU A 407 -17.83 -34.06 14.85
C LEU A 407 -17.01 -35.32 14.52
N LEU A 408 -15.69 -35.22 14.37
CA LEU A 408 -14.82 -36.34 13.98
C LEU A 408 -14.85 -37.44 15.04
N THR A 409 -15.16 -38.68 14.64
CA THR A 409 -15.13 -39.88 15.51
C THR A 409 -13.82 -40.65 15.41
N ASP A 410 -13.17 -40.54 14.26
CA ASP A 410 -11.88 -41.14 13.95
C ASP A 410 -11.14 -40.26 12.94
N ILE A 411 -9.82 -40.48 12.82
CA ILE A 411 -9.00 -39.89 11.79
C ILE A 411 -7.78 -40.77 11.50
N ASP A 412 -7.52 -41.05 10.22
CA ASP A 412 -6.29 -41.71 9.78
C ASP A 412 -5.29 -40.66 9.26
N LEU A 413 -4.16 -40.54 9.95
CA LEU A 413 -3.06 -39.63 9.60
C LEU A 413 -1.78 -40.37 9.19
N PHE A 414 -1.86 -41.68 8.92
CA PHE A 414 -0.70 -42.54 8.61
C PHE A 414 0.13 -42.03 7.42
N LYS A 415 -0.53 -41.43 6.42
CA LYS A 415 0.11 -40.93 5.19
C LYS A 415 0.67 -39.50 5.34
N ASN A 416 0.22 -38.73 6.31
CA ASN A 416 0.53 -37.30 6.46
C ASN A 416 1.80 -37.09 7.30
N LYS A 417 2.91 -37.68 6.85
CA LYS A 417 4.18 -37.73 7.60
C LYS A 417 4.83 -36.36 7.80
N LYS A 418 4.48 -35.38 6.96
CA LYS A 418 4.98 -34.00 7.00
C LYS A 418 4.23 -33.10 7.99
N LEU A 419 3.24 -33.62 8.72
CA LEU A 419 2.50 -32.84 9.70
C LEU A 419 3.44 -32.28 10.78
N LYS A 420 3.43 -30.95 10.92
CA LYS A 420 4.17 -30.19 11.93
C LYS A 420 3.25 -29.61 13.00
N SER A 421 2.01 -29.26 12.64
CA SER A 421 1.01 -28.74 13.57
C SER A 421 -0.35 -29.42 13.40
N LEU A 422 -0.88 -29.97 14.49
CA LEU A 422 -2.17 -30.65 14.55
C LEU A 422 -3.02 -30.09 15.69
N GLN A 423 -4.19 -29.54 15.36
CA GLN A 423 -5.21 -29.17 16.34
C GLN A 423 -6.52 -29.88 16.01
N ILE A 424 -6.94 -30.80 16.86
CA ILE A 424 -8.12 -31.66 16.66
C ILE A 424 -8.97 -31.81 17.93
N ASN A 425 -8.74 -30.95 18.93
CA ASN A 425 -9.56 -30.90 20.15
C ASN A 425 -11.01 -30.47 19.87
N ASN A 426 -11.89 -30.66 20.84
CA ASN A 426 -13.35 -30.55 20.74
C ASN A 426 -13.91 -31.38 19.57
N ASN A 427 -13.56 -32.67 19.52
CA ASN A 427 -14.15 -33.65 18.60
C ASN A 427 -14.75 -34.82 19.38
N LEU A 428 -15.09 -35.92 18.70
CA LEU A 428 -15.65 -37.13 19.30
C LEU A 428 -14.66 -38.31 19.22
N LEU A 429 -13.36 -38.00 19.12
CA LEU A 429 -12.29 -39.00 19.06
C LEU A 429 -12.18 -39.75 20.39
N THR A 430 -11.90 -41.05 20.30
CA THR A 430 -11.59 -41.90 21.47
C THR A 430 -10.14 -42.37 21.46
N ASP A 431 -9.59 -42.59 20.26
CA ASP A 431 -8.19 -42.94 20.03
C ASP A 431 -7.59 -42.01 18.97
N LEU A 432 -6.27 -41.80 19.04
CA LEU A 432 -5.50 -41.00 18.08
C LEU A 432 -4.12 -41.63 17.87
N ASP A 433 -3.88 -42.23 16.71
CA ASP A 433 -2.57 -42.80 16.35
C ASP A 433 -1.72 -41.80 15.57
N LEU A 434 -0.60 -41.38 16.17
CA LEU A 434 0.39 -40.46 15.61
C LEU A 434 1.76 -41.13 15.43
N THR A 435 1.83 -42.47 15.40
CA THR A 435 3.09 -43.23 15.30
C THR A 435 3.93 -42.85 14.09
N ASN A 436 3.30 -42.41 12.99
CA ASN A 436 3.98 -42.01 11.74
C ASN A 436 4.17 -40.49 11.59
N ASN A 437 3.66 -39.67 12.52
CA ASN A 437 3.69 -38.21 12.42
C ASN A 437 4.83 -37.63 13.26
N THR A 438 6.04 -38.16 13.09
CA THR A 438 7.22 -37.85 13.93
C THR A 438 7.75 -36.42 13.78
N GLU A 439 7.30 -35.67 12.77
CA GLU A 439 7.67 -34.27 12.54
C GLU A 439 6.78 -33.27 13.30
N LEU A 440 5.76 -33.75 14.04
CA LEU A 440 4.89 -32.88 14.83
C LEU A 440 5.67 -32.14 15.90
N THR A 441 5.49 -30.81 15.94
CA THR A 441 6.03 -29.91 16.96
C THR A 441 4.94 -29.23 17.77
N GLU A 442 3.72 -29.16 17.23
CA GLU A 442 2.55 -28.58 17.89
C GLU A 442 1.37 -29.57 17.83
N LEU A 443 0.81 -29.90 18.99
CA LEU A 443 -0.28 -30.87 19.10
C LEU A 443 -1.33 -30.38 20.11
N ARG A 444 -2.60 -30.31 19.70
CA ARG A 444 -3.75 -30.07 20.58
C ARG A 444 -4.86 -31.08 20.31
N TYR A 445 -5.22 -31.85 21.33
CA TYR A 445 -6.30 -32.84 21.31
C TYR A 445 -7.00 -32.91 22.67
N ASP A 446 -8.16 -33.56 22.76
CA ASP A 446 -8.97 -33.56 23.98
C ASP A 446 -8.39 -34.42 25.11
N TYR A 447 -8.67 -34.01 26.35
CA TYR A 447 -8.39 -34.84 27.52
C TYR A 447 -9.24 -36.13 27.47
N GLY A 448 -8.60 -37.29 27.64
CA GLY A 448 -9.27 -38.59 27.66
C GLY A 448 -9.19 -39.37 26.35
N VAL A 449 -8.67 -38.76 25.27
CA VAL A 449 -8.34 -39.50 24.03
C VAL A 449 -7.05 -40.30 24.25
N ASN A 450 -7.07 -41.59 23.88
CA ASN A 450 -5.89 -42.43 23.93
C ASN A 450 -4.96 -42.09 22.75
N CYS A 451 -3.92 -41.31 23.01
CA CYS A 451 -2.93 -40.93 22.01
C CYS A 451 -1.78 -41.95 21.98
N THR A 452 -1.41 -42.44 20.78
CA THR A 452 -0.29 -43.37 20.56
C THR A 452 0.77 -42.75 19.65
N GLY A 453 2.06 -42.94 19.97
CA GLY A 453 3.19 -42.43 19.19
C GLY A 453 3.99 -41.36 19.93
N SER A 454 5.24 -41.11 19.50
CA SER A 454 6.13 -40.14 20.16
C SER A 454 5.61 -38.69 20.21
N PRO A 455 4.78 -38.18 19.28
CA PRO A 455 4.22 -36.83 19.40
C PRO A 455 3.27 -36.65 20.58
N CYS A 456 2.71 -37.72 21.15
CA CYS A 456 1.80 -37.64 22.28
C CYS A 456 2.47 -37.17 23.59
N ASP A 457 3.81 -37.18 23.64
CA ASP A 457 4.61 -36.68 24.77
C ASP A 457 4.85 -35.16 24.69
N LEU A 458 4.47 -34.51 23.58
CA LEU A 458 4.49 -33.05 23.46
C LEU A 458 3.53 -32.47 24.51
N LYS A 459 4.08 -31.74 25.48
CA LYS A 459 3.37 -31.29 26.69
C LYS A 459 2.08 -30.53 26.34
N LYS A 460 0.99 -30.94 27.01
CA LYS A 460 -0.37 -30.37 26.99
C LYS A 460 -0.42 -28.85 27.19
#